data_AF-A0A8B5WZR5-F1
#
_entry.id   AF-A0A8B5WZR5-F1
#
_cell.length_a   1.000
_cell.length_b   1.000
_cell.length_c   1.000
_cell.angle_alpha   90.00
_cell.angle_beta   90.00
_cell.angle_gamma   90.00
#
_symmetry.space_group_name_H-M   'P 1'
#
loop_
_entity.id
_entity.type
_entity.pdbx_description
1 polymer ?
#
loop_
_entity_poly.entity_id
_entity_poly.type
_entity_poly.pdbx_seq_one_letter_code
_entity_poly.pdbx_strand_id
1 'polypeptide(L)'
;MNERPKELDNKVIILNGFSYEEINSIMRAVKPLFENPRDLIFAKTTEKSVEMVLKDLIVDMSQDHEYLKKNPPAAIKKKSTSDE
;
A
#
# COMPACT_ATOMS: atom_id res chain seq x y z
N MET A 1 10.26 2.84 -29.18
CA MET A 1 10.63 2.03 -27.99
C MET A 1 9.53 2.23 -26.98
N ASN A 2 8.88 1.17 -26.50
CA ASN A 2 7.88 1.32 -25.43
C ASN A 2 8.65 1.51 -24.12
N GLU A 3 8.67 2.74 -23.60
CA GLU A 3 9.26 3.03 -22.31
C GLU A 3 8.51 2.27 -21.22
N ARG A 4 9.27 1.64 -20.31
CA ARG A 4 8.71 0.96 -19.13
C ARG A 4 8.02 2.04 -18.27
N PRO A 5 6.76 1.81 -17.81
CA PRO A 5 6.13 2.71 -16.86
C PRO A 5 7.01 2.87 -15.61
N LYS A 6 7.30 4.11 -15.22
CA LYS A 6 8.13 4.46 -14.04
C LYS A 6 7.57 3.85 -12.74
N GLU A 7 6.28 3.60 -12.70
CA GLU A 7 5.57 2.98 -11.58
C GLU A 7 6.11 1.57 -11.28
N LEU A 8 6.65 0.88 -12.29
CA LEU A 8 7.24 -0.44 -12.13
C LEU A 8 8.63 -0.42 -11.44
N ASP A 9 9.16 0.75 -11.10
CA ASP A 9 10.39 0.90 -10.31
C ASP A 9 10.09 1.09 -8.81
N ASN A 10 8.82 1.21 -8.44
CA ASN A 10 8.40 1.31 -7.05
C ASN A 10 8.52 -0.03 -6.31
N LYS A 11 8.85 0.05 -5.01
CA LYS A 11 8.94 -1.12 -4.13
C LYS A 11 7.55 -1.50 -3.62
N VAL A 12 6.93 -2.49 -4.25
CA VAL A 12 5.59 -2.99 -3.89
C VAL A 12 5.67 -4.36 -3.21
N ILE A 13 4.97 -4.49 -2.10
CA ILE A 13 4.76 -5.74 -1.36
C ILE A 13 3.26 -6.07 -1.47
N ILE A 14 2.96 -7.20 -2.11
CA ILE A 14 1.59 -7.67 -2.31
C ILE A 14 1.26 -8.72 -1.25
N LEU A 15 0.18 -8.48 -0.50
CA LEU A 15 -0.27 -9.29 0.63
C LEU A 15 -1.63 -9.90 0.29
N ASN A 16 -1.65 -11.21 0.03
CA ASN A 16 -2.86 -11.95 -0.32
C ASN A 16 -3.32 -12.87 0.82
N GLY A 17 -4.58 -12.76 1.22
CA GLY A 17 -5.20 -13.61 2.25
C GLY A 17 -4.89 -13.24 3.71
N PHE A 18 -4.06 -12.21 3.95
CA PHE A 18 -3.70 -11.79 5.31
C PHE A 18 -4.80 -10.97 6.00
N SER A 19 -4.94 -11.19 7.30
CA SER A 19 -5.72 -10.33 8.20
C SER A 19 -5.05 -8.99 8.43
N TYR A 20 -5.78 -8.00 8.95
CA TYR A 20 -5.21 -6.69 9.27
C TYR A 20 -4.12 -6.77 10.35
N GLU A 21 -4.25 -7.70 11.31
CA GLU A 21 -3.27 -7.89 12.38
C GLU A 21 -1.95 -8.46 11.85
N GLU A 22 -2.03 -9.43 10.93
CA GLU A 22 -0.86 -9.99 10.26
C GLU A 22 -0.19 -8.95 9.37
N ILE A 23 -0.97 -8.19 8.59
CA ILE A 23 -0.44 -7.09 7.76
C ILE A 23 0.31 -6.08 8.61
N ASN A 24 -0.27 -5.65 9.75
CA ASN A 24 0.38 -4.74 10.67
C ASN A 24 1.68 -5.32 11.25
N SER A 25 1.69 -6.61 11.57
CA SER A 25 2.87 -7.31 12.07
C SER A 25 3.98 -7.37 11.02
N ILE A 26 3.63 -7.70 9.79
CA ILE A 26 4.55 -7.70 8.65
C ILE A 26 5.11 -6.30 8.42
N MET A 27 4.27 -5.27 8.40
CA MET A 27 4.73 -3.88 8.23
C MET A 27 5.71 -3.47 9.33
N ARG A 28 5.48 -3.85 10.59
CA ARG A 28 6.38 -3.57 11.71
C ARG A 28 7.72 -4.30 11.59
N ALA A 29 7.73 -5.52 11.06
CA ALA A 29 8.95 -6.30 10.85
C ALA A 29 9.77 -5.81 9.63
N VAL A 30 9.08 -5.41 8.56
CA VAL A 30 9.72 -5.08 7.27
C VAL A 30 10.20 -3.63 7.23
N LYS A 31 9.41 -2.66 7.70
CA LYS A 31 9.75 -1.23 7.61
C LYS A 31 11.14 -0.88 8.18
N PRO A 32 11.60 -1.42 9.32
CA PRO A 32 12.92 -1.13 9.87
C PRO A 32 14.10 -1.56 8.98
N LEU A 33 13.87 -2.43 7.99
CA LEU A 33 14.90 -2.93 7.08
C LEU A 33 15.24 -1.95 5.94
N PHE A 34 14.53 -0.83 5.84
CA PHE A 34 14.67 0.12 4.74
C PHE A 34 14.93 1.53 5.27
N GLU A 35 15.84 2.26 4.61
CA GLU A 35 16.19 3.64 4.97
C GLU A 35 15.01 4.60 4.86
N ASN A 36 14.17 4.42 3.83
CA ASN A 36 12.97 5.22 3.59
C ASN A 36 11.71 4.33 3.55
N PRO A 37 11.12 4.00 4.72
CA PRO A 37 9.96 3.11 4.78
C PRO A 37 8.69 3.70 4.12
N ARG A 38 8.66 5.02 3.87
CA ARG A 38 7.57 5.70 3.16
C ARG A 38 7.53 5.40 1.67
N ASP A 39 8.60 4.86 1.11
CA ASP A 39 8.68 4.47 -0.30
C ASP A 39 8.17 3.04 -0.54
N LEU A 40 7.93 2.27 0.52
CA LEU A 40 7.35 0.95 0.43
C LEU A 40 5.83 1.04 0.28
N ILE A 41 5.32 0.36 -0.75
CA ILE A 41 3.88 0.20 -0.99
C ILE A 41 3.47 -1.16 -0.44
N PHE A 42 2.58 -1.16 0.54
CA PHE A 42 1.96 -2.39 1.03
C PHE A 42 0.55 -2.47 0.47
N ALA A 43 0.33 -3.40 -0.45
CA ALA A 43 -0.95 -3.59 -1.14
C ALA A 43 -1.58 -4.90 -0.69
N LYS A 44 -2.78 -4.83 -0.11
CA LYS A 44 -3.59 -6.02 0.16
C LYS A 44 -4.40 -6.35 -1.08
N THR A 45 -4.38 -7.60 -1.52
CA THR A 45 -5.22 -8.02 -2.64
C THR A 45 -6.70 -8.04 -2.25
N THR A 46 -7.54 -7.71 -3.23
CA THR A 46 -8.99 -7.90 -3.27
C THR A 46 -9.36 -8.96 -4.31
N GLU A 47 -10.61 -9.42 -4.28
CA GLU A 47 -11.17 -10.35 -5.28
C GLU A 47 -10.96 -9.85 -6.72
N LYS A 48 -11.04 -8.54 -6.94
CA LYS A 48 -10.76 -7.95 -8.25
C LYS A 48 -9.26 -7.98 -8.60
N SER A 49 -8.40 -7.61 -7.65
CA SER A 49 -6.97 -7.46 -7.93
C SER A 49 -6.26 -8.77 -8.27
N VAL A 50 -6.79 -9.91 -7.81
CA VAL A 50 -6.18 -11.23 -8.08
C VAL A 50 -6.39 -11.68 -9.53
N GLU A 51 -7.36 -11.10 -10.23
CA GLU A 51 -7.62 -11.36 -11.65
C GLU A 51 -6.85 -10.39 -12.56
N MET A 52 -6.21 -9.37 -12.01
CA MET A 52 -5.48 -8.36 -12.77
C MET A 52 -4.11 -8.89 -13.21
N VAL A 53 -3.64 -8.40 -14.36
CA VAL A 53 -2.24 -8.60 -14.76
C VAL A 53 -1.35 -7.90 -13.74
N LEU A 54 -0.32 -8.60 -13.25
CA LEU A 54 0.58 -8.10 -12.20
C LEU A 54 1.16 -6.72 -12.52
N LYS A 55 1.51 -6.46 -13.78
CA LYS A 55 1.97 -5.14 -14.25
C LYS A 55 0.96 -4.05 -13.93
N ASP A 56 -0.30 -4.27 -14.30
CA ASP A 56 -1.36 -3.27 -14.16
C ASP A 56 -1.71 -3.07 -12.69
N LEU A 57 -1.67 -4.15 -11.89
CA LEU A 57 -1.82 -4.05 -10.44
C LEU A 57 -0.71 -3.21 -9.79
N ILE A 58 0.56 -3.41 -10.17
CA ILE A 58 1.68 -2.62 -9.64
C ILE A 58 1.54 -1.14 -10.03
N VAL A 59 1.12 -0.85 -11.26
CA VAL A 59 0.89 0.51 -11.75
C VAL A 59 -0.23 1.19 -10.96
N ASP A 60 -1.36 0.51 -10.77
CA ASP A 60 -2.53 1.01 -10.03
C ASP A 60 -2.15 1.35 -8.57
N MET A 61 -1.53 0.39 -7.86
CA MET A 61 -1.10 0.59 -6.46
C MET A 61 -0.03 1.68 -6.30
N SER A 62 0.81 1.85 -7.32
CA SER A 62 1.81 2.93 -7.36
C SER A 62 1.18 4.30 -7.48
N GLN A 63 0.15 4.43 -8.32
CA GLN A 63 -0.57 5.69 -8.50
C GLN A 63 -1.35 6.06 -7.23
N ASP A 64 -2.00 5.08 -6.60
CA ASP A 64 -2.69 5.27 -5.32
C ASP A 64 -1.73 5.73 -4.21
N HIS A 65 -0.55 5.13 -4.11
CA HIS A 65 0.44 5.53 -3.12
C HIS A 65 0.93 6.97 -3.33
N GLU A 66 1.20 7.35 -4.58
CA GLU A 66 1.61 8.72 -4.91
C GLU A 66 0.49 9.74 -4.66
N TYR A 67 -0.77 9.37 -4.90
CA TYR A 67 -1.92 10.19 -4.55
C TYR A 67 -2.03 10.37 -3.03
N LEU A 68 -1.89 9.31 -2.24
CA LEU A 68 -1.99 9.35 -0.78
C LEU A 68 -0.82 10.07 -0.12
N LYS A 69 0.38 10.05 -0.71
CA LYS A 69 1.51 10.90 -0.26
C LYS A 69 1.17 12.39 -0.38
N LYS A 70 0.51 12.78 -1.46
CA LYS A 70 0.12 14.18 -1.74
C LYS A 70 -1.13 14.60 -1.00
N ASN A 71 -2.03 13.66 -0.73
CA ASN A 71 -3.31 13.85 -0.07
C ASN A 71 -3.40 12.91 1.14
N PRO A 72 -2.57 13.11 2.17
CA PRO A 72 -2.61 12.26 3.35
C PRO A 72 -4.03 12.31 3.94
N PRO A 73 -4.66 11.16 4.23
CA PRO A 73 -5.99 11.13 4.82
C PRO A 73 -5.94 11.96 6.10
N ALA A 74 -6.84 12.96 6.21
CA ALA A 74 -6.95 13.77 7.40
C ALA A 74 -7.02 12.81 8.58
N ALA A 75 -6.00 12.84 9.45
CA ALA A 75 -5.90 11.95 10.60
C ALA A 75 -7.29 11.86 11.24
N ILE A 76 -7.85 10.66 11.29
CA ILE A 76 -9.15 10.38 11.92
C ILE A 76 -9.15 11.15 13.24
N LYS A 77 -9.85 12.30 13.26
CA LYS A 77 -9.98 13.13 14.44
C LYS A 77 -10.75 12.27 15.41
N LYS A 78 -10.00 11.59 16.29
CA LYS A 78 -10.35 11.14 17.63
C LYS A 78 -11.83 11.42 17.98
N LYS A 79 -12.74 10.58 17.46
CA LYS A 79 -14.09 10.48 17.99
C LYS A 79 -14.11 9.21 18.84
N SER A 80 -13.31 9.25 19.91
CA SER A 80 -13.74 8.71 21.18
C SER A 80 -14.91 9.60 21.63
N THR A 81 -16.06 9.44 21.00
CA THR A 81 -17.33 9.77 21.64
C THR A 81 -17.46 8.75 22.75
N SER A 82 -17.15 9.22 23.95
CA SER A 82 -17.81 8.78 25.17
C SER A 82 -19.31 8.88 24.89
N ASP A 83 -19.94 7.75 24.60
CA ASP A 83 -21.38 7.61 24.65
C ASP A 83 -21.68 6.39 25.53
N GLU A 84 -22.18 6.74 26.72
CA GLU A 84 -22.94 5.96 27.72
C GLU A 84 -22.21 4.92 28.59
#